data_AF-A0A7W7RL49-F1
#
_entry.id   AF-A0A7W7RL49-F1
#
_cell.length_a   1.000
_cell.length_b   1.000
_cell.length_c   1.000
_cell.angle_alpha   90.00
_cell.angle_beta   90.00
_cell.angle_gamma   90.00
#
_symmetry.space_group_name_H-M   'P 1'
#
loop_
_entity.id
_entity.type
_entity.pdbx_description
1 polymer ?
#
loop_
_entity_poly.entity_id
_entity_poly.type
_entity_poly.pdbx_seq_one_letter_code
_entity_poly.pdbx_strand_id
1 'polypeptide(L)'
;MSTTGESADETMSANKQGKGEKQGSFWKELPILIVIALVLAFIIKTWVVQAFYIPSKSMEDTLLVGDRVLVNKLVYQIRDIERGDIVVFNGSGSWDEENSVEVEEPANPIAHGFTWVGQQIGAKPTGKDYIKRVIGVPGDTVECCDSENRVLVNDEPLDETYLYPGSQSTHTEFGPIEVPEGRLWLMGDHRERSYDSRLHQDDPGGGSVSEESVEGRAFVLIWPVDRFETFSTPDTFSELEERTESASTAAAALPLALGTVAAVPVHRTGRGLGKRLLSRFRSQRVAGSGR
;
A
#
# COMPACT_ATOMS: atom_id res chain seq x y z
N MET A 1 31.42 14.90 -108.19
CA MET A 1 30.08 15.47 -107.97
C MET A 1 29.66 15.09 -106.55
N SER A 2 29.68 16.04 -105.61
CA SER A 2 28.50 16.85 -105.17
C SER A 2 27.42 15.94 -104.56
N THR A 3 26.88 16.13 -103.35
CA THR A 3 26.70 17.35 -102.53
C THR A 3 26.06 16.97 -101.17
N THR A 4 26.55 17.56 -100.08
CA THR A 4 25.84 18.24 -98.95
C THR A 4 24.54 17.73 -98.30
N GLY A 5 24.50 17.90 -96.96
CA GLY A 5 23.36 18.44 -96.18
C GLY A 5 22.75 17.46 -95.15
N GLU A 6 23.02 17.51 -93.84
CA GLU A 6 22.67 18.51 -92.79
C GLU A 6 21.29 18.26 -92.14
N SER A 7 21.30 18.26 -90.79
CA SER A 7 20.17 18.44 -89.84
C SER A 7 19.21 17.27 -89.62
N ALA A 8 18.66 16.95 -88.45
CA ALA A 8 18.83 17.27 -87.02
C ALA A 8 17.83 16.33 -86.28
N ASP A 9 18.13 15.88 -85.05
CA ASP A 9 17.23 16.09 -83.90
C ASP A 9 17.67 15.37 -82.61
N GLU A 10 17.76 16.19 -81.57
CA GLU A 10 17.25 16.00 -80.21
C GLU A 10 17.59 14.74 -79.39
N THR A 11 18.54 14.95 -78.48
CA THR A 11 18.37 14.79 -77.02
C THR A 11 17.25 13.87 -76.53
N MET A 12 17.63 12.72 -75.95
CA MET A 12 17.01 12.25 -74.70
C MET A 12 18.07 11.65 -73.77
N SER A 13 18.32 12.42 -72.73
CA SER A 13 19.01 12.07 -71.50
C SER A 13 18.39 10.83 -70.86
N ALA A 14 19.23 9.87 -70.49
CA ALA A 14 18.95 8.98 -69.36
C ALA A 14 20.27 8.70 -68.66
N ASN A 15 20.74 9.69 -67.91
CA ASN A 15 21.78 9.54 -66.90
C ASN A 15 21.28 8.51 -65.87
N LYS A 16 21.67 7.24 -66.06
CA LYS A 16 21.45 6.18 -65.09
C LYS A 16 22.44 6.38 -63.94
N GLN A 17 22.14 7.36 -63.08
CA GLN A 17 22.81 7.50 -61.79
C GLN A 17 22.50 6.24 -60.98
N GLY A 18 23.50 5.37 -60.88
CA GLY A 18 23.55 4.31 -59.88
C GLY A 18 23.42 4.96 -58.51
N LYS A 19 22.23 4.81 -57.92
CA LYS A 19 21.95 5.22 -56.55
C LYS A 19 22.71 4.23 -55.66
N GLY A 20 23.98 4.53 -55.40
CA GLY A 20 24.78 3.81 -54.42
C GLY A 20 24.03 3.84 -53.09
N GLU A 21 23.57 2.68 -52.65
CA GLU A 21 22.98 2.51 -51.32
C GLU A 21 24.04 2.91 -50.29
N LYS A 22 23.81 4.04 -49.63
CA LYS A 22 24.72 4.59 -48.63
C LYS A 22 24.60 3.75 -47.34
N GLN A 23 25.35 2.67 -47.25
CA GLN A 23 25.56 1.89 -46.01
C GLN A 23 26.16 2.69 -44.84
N GLY A 24 26.52 3.97 -45.03
CA GLY A 24 27.07 4.86 -44.00
C GLY A 24 26.05 5.54 -43.08
N SER A 25 24.74 5.39 -43.31
CA SER A 25 23.69 5.95 -42.42
C SER A 25 23.49 5.08 -41.17
N PHE A 26 23.50 3.76 -41.35
CA PHE A 26 23.21 2.80 -40.28
C PHE A 26 24.15 2.93 -39.07
N TRP A 27 25.46 3.05 -39.31
CA TRP A 27 26.45 3.20 -38.23
C TRP A 27 26.46 4.59 -37.57
N LYS A 28 25.80 5.60 -38.16
CA LYS A 28 25.58 6.92 -37.56
C LYS A 28 24.25 7.00 -36.83
N GLU A 29 23.22 6.31 -37.33
CA GLU A 29 21.90 6.20 -36.69
C GLU A 29 21.94 5.27 -35.48
N LEU A 30 22.75 4.21 -35.50
CA LEU A 30 22.88 3.26 -34.40
C LEU A 30 23.30 3.92 -33.06
N PRO A 31 24.36 4.75 -33.00
CA PRO A 31 24.70 5.48 -31.78
C PRO A 31 23.57 6.39 -31.28
N ILE A 32 22.86 7.07 -32.19
CA ILE A 32 21.75 7.95 -31.83
C ILE A 32 20.60 7.14 -31.21
N LEU A 33 20.24 6.01 -31.82
CA LEU A 33 19.22 5.10 -31.28
C LEU A 33 19.63 4.53 -29.92
N ILE A 34 20.90 4.16 -29.76
CA ILE A 34 21.44 3.69 -28.47
C ILE A 34 21.33 4.80 -27.41
N VAL A 35 21.71 6.03 -27.73
CA VAL A 35 21.61 7.17 -26.80
C VAL A 35 20.15 7.41 -26.42
N ILE A 36 19.23 7.42 -27.38
CA ILE A 36 17.79 7.59 -27.10
C ILE A 36 17.30 6.46 -26.19
N ALA A 37 17.65 5.20 -26.49
CA ALA A 37 17.26 4.06 -25.67
C ALA A 37 17.82 4.16 -24.24
N LEU A 38 19.08 4.60 -24.07
CA LEU A 38 19.69 4.81 -22.76
C LEU A 38 19.01 5.95 -21.99
N VAL A 39 18.67 7.05 -22.65
CA VAL A 39 17.94 8.17 -22.03
C VAL A 39 16.54 7.74 -21.60
N LEU A 40 15.81 7.04 -22.47
CA LEU A 40 14.49 6.50 -22.14
C LEU A 40 14.57 5.50 -20.98
N ALA A 41 15.53 4.57 -21.02
CA ALA A 41 15.77 3.63 -19.94
C ALA A 41 16.10 4.36 -18.63
N PHE A 42 16.92 5.41 -18.67
CA PHE A 42 17.23 6.24 -17.52
C PHE A 42 15.98 6.93 -16.94
N ILE A 43 15.14 7.54 -17.78
CA ILE A 43 13.91 8.21 -17.33
C ILE A 43 12.94 7.19 -16.72
N ILE A 44 12.65 6.09 -17.42
CA ILE A 44 11.74 5.04 -16.95
C ILE A 44 12.20 4.50 -15.60
N LYS A 45 13.50 4.27 -15.48
CA LYS A 45 14.08 3.73 -14.26
C LYS A 45 14.10 4.72 -13.11
N THR A 46 14.33 6.00 -13.40
CA THR A 46 14.40 7.02 -12.36
C THR A 46 13.01 7.30 -11.79
N TRP A 47 11.95 7.25 -12.62
CA TRP A 47 10.64 7.78 -12.25
C TRP A 47 9.46 6.82 -12.33
N VAL A 48 9.61 5.64 -12.94
CA VAL A 48 8.45 4.78 -13.25
C VAL A 48 8.57 3.43 -12.57
N VAL A 49 9.63 2.66 -12.85
CA VAL A 49 9.78 1.30 -12.34
C VAL A 49 11.21 1.02 -11.89
N GLN A 50 11.35 0.36 -10.74
CA GLN A 50 12.61 -0.11 -10.21
C GLN A 50 12.52 -1.59 -9.80
N ALA A 51 13.59 -2.35 -10.04
CA ALA A 51 13.67 -3.75 -9.62
C ALA A 51 14.40 -3.84 -8.27
N PHE A 52 13.85 -4.61 -7.34
CA PHE A 52 14.44 -4.86 -6.02
C PHE A 52 14.71 -6.35 -5.82
N TYR A 53 15.83 -6.66 -5.15
CA TYR A 53 16.21 -8.00 -4.71
C TYR A 53 15.72 -8.24 -3.29
N ILE A 54 15.16 -9.42 -3.00
CA ILE A 54 14.66 -9.78 -1.67
C ILE A 54 15.71 -10.59 -0.89
N PRO A 55 16.36 -10.02 0.15
CA PRO A 55 17.40 -10.72 0.91
C PRO A 55 16.88 -11.44 2.17
N SER A 56 15.63 -11.23 2.58
CA SER A 56 15.12 -11.63 3.89
C SER A 56 13.82 -12.44 3.81
N LYS A 57 13.43 -13.00 4.97
CA LYS A 57 12.29 -13.92 5.13
C LYS A 57 11.02 -13.27 5.66
N SER A 58 11.02 -11.95 5.90
CA SER A 58 9.91 -11.26 6.57
C SER A 58 8.60 -11.28 5.79
N MET A 59 8.67 -11.54 4.49
CA MET A 59 7.53 -11.62 3.58
C MET A 59 7.36 -13.04 3.00
N GLU A 60 7.94 -14.08 3.63
CA GLU A 60 7.81 -15.47 3.13
C GLU A 60 6.34 -15.89 2.93
N ASP A 61 6.13 -16.82 1.99
CA ASP A 61 4.84 -17.18 1.35
C ASP A 61 4.38 -16.16 0.27
N THR A 62 4.61 -14.86 0.47
CA THR A 62 4.38 -13.81 -0.56
C THR A 62 5.64 -13.56 -1.41
N LEU A 63 6.80 -13.40 -0.77
CA LEU A 63 8.10 -13.12 -1.36
C LEU A 63 9.17 -13.97 -0.69
N LEU A 64 9.95 -14.68 -1.49
CA LEU A 64 11.01 -15.57 -1.01
C LEU A 64 12.38 -14.93 -1.15
N VAL A 65 13.34 -15.41 -0.36
CA VAL A 65 14.74 -14.99 -0.47
C VAL A 65 15.26 -15.32 -1.87
N GLY A 66 15.82 -14.32 -2.55
CA GLY A 66 16.33 -14.44 -3.92
C GLY A 66 15.38 -13.92 -5.00
N ASP A 67 14.15 -13.56 -4.64
CA ASP A 67 13.15 -13.01 -5.56
C ASP A 67 13.55 -11.63 -6.10
N ARG A 68 13.05 -11.31 -7.30
CA ARG A 68 13.14 -9.96 -7.87
C ARG A 68 11.75 -9.42 -8.15
N VAL A 69 11.44 -8.30 -7.52
CA VAL A 69 10.14 -7.62 -7.63
C VAL A 69 10.30 -6.31 -8.38
N LEU A 70 9.33 -5.97 -9.23
CA LEU A 70 9.21 -4.63 -9.79
C LEU A 70 8.32 -3.77 -8.90
N VAL A 71 8.78 -2.54 -8.70
CA VAL A 71 8.14 -1.52 -7.88
C VAL A 71 7.71 -0.38 -8.78
N ASN A 72 6.44 0.01 -8.71
CA ASN A 72 5.87 1.14 -9.41
C ASN A 72 6.00 2.39 -8.54
N LYS A 73 6.83 3.34 -8.98
CA LYS A 73 7.08 4.61 -8.27
C LYS A 73 6.03 5.67 -8.61
N LEU A 74 5.37 5.55 -9.77
CA LEU A 74 4.42 6.54 -10.27
C LEU A 74 3.04 6.41 -9.62
N VAL A 75 2.69 5.22 -9.12
CA VAL A 75 1.34 4.96 -8.59
C VAL A 75 0.93 5.94 -7.49
N TYR A 76 1.86 6.30 -6.60
CA TYR A 76 1.58 7.20 -5.48
C TYR A 76 1.63 8.69 -5.83
N GLN A 77 1.84 9.01 -7.11
CA GLN A 77 1.62 10.36 -7.63
C GLN A 77 0.18 10.55 -8.14
N ILE A 78 -0.59 9.46 -8.24
CA ILE A 78 -1.92 9.44 -8.86
C ILE A 78 -3.00 8.99 -7.87
N ARG A 79 -2.64 8.16 -6.89
CA ARG A 79 -3.49 7.76 -5.77
C ARG A 79 -2.72 7.77 -4.47
N ASP A 80 -3.43 7.79 -3.35
CA ASP A 80 -2.83 7.67 -2.02
C ASP A 80 -2.36 6.23 -1.75
N ILE A 81 -1.59 6.06 -0.67
CA ILE A 81 -1.18 4.75 -0.19
C ILE A 81 -2.36 4.13 0.56
N GLU A 82 -2.73 2.91 0.16
CA GLU A 82 -3.91 2.23 0.69
C GLU A 82 -3.49 1.00 1.51
N ARG A 83 -4.37 0.56 2.42
CA ARG A 83 -4.14 -0.65 3.21
C ARG A 83 -3.99 -1.86 2.28
N GLY A 84 -3.13 -2.78 2.69
CA GLY A 84 -2.80 -4.01 1.96
C GLY A 84 -1.82 -3.83 0.81
N ASP A 85 -1.44 -2.60 0.44
CA ASP A 85 -0.34 -2.38 -0.49
C ASP A 85 0.97 -2.99 0.03
N ILE A 86 1.74 -3.59 -0.87
CA ILE A 86 3.11 -4.01 -0.58
C ILE A 86 4.03 -2.88 -1.04
N VAL A 87 4.71 -2.24 -0.10
CA VAL A 87 5.53 -1.06 -0.36
C VAL A 87 7.01 -1.36 -0.13
N VAL A 88 7.84 -0.77 -0.99
CA VAL A 88 9.27 -0.61 -0.72
C VAL A 88 9.51 0.79 -0.21
N PHE A 89 10.28 0.92 0.87
CA PHE A 89 10.57 2.20 1.49
C PHE A 89 11.97 2.21 2.09
N ASN A 90 12.51 3.41 2.26
CA ASN A 90 13.77 3.62 2.94
C ASN A 90 13.54 3.82 4.43
N GLY A 91 14.18 3.00 5.28
CA GLY A 91 13.95 3.08 6.73
C GLY A 91 14.61 4.28 7.42
N SER A 92 15.51 5.00 6.75
CA SER A 92 16.31 6.06 7.39
C SER A 92 15.44 7.14 8.01
N GLY A 93 15.67 7.40 9.31
CA GLY A 93 14.95 8.40 10.08
C GLY A 93 13.59 7.97 10.61
N SER A 94 13.09 6.77 10.27
CA SER A 94 11.92 6.16 10.92
C SER A 94 12.28 4.92 11.73
N TRP A 95 13.18 4.07 11.22
CA TRP A 95 13.64 2.86 11.88
C TRP A 95 15.16 2.92 12.08
N ASP A 96 15.63 2.64 13.29
CA ASP A 96 17.04 2.73 13.68
C ASP A 96 17.90 1.74 12.90
N GLU A 97 19.09 2.18 12.48
CA GLU A 97 19.90 1.55 11.43
C GLU A 97 20.55 0.19 11.82
N GLU A 98 20.33 -0.31 13.04
CA GLU A 98 21.04 -1.47 13.62
C GLU A 98 20.79 -2.78 12.86
N ASN A 99 19.68 -2.90 12.11
CA ASN A 99 19.35 -4.09 11.32
C ASN A 99 19.38 -3.87 9.80
N SER A 100 20.00 -2.78 9.33
CA SER A 100 20.21 -2.56 7.89
C SER A 100 21.12 -3.66 7.32
N VAL A 101 20.83 -4.14 6.10
CA VAL A 101 21.65 -5.19 5.47
C VAL A 101 23.02 -4.58 5.18
N GLU A 102 24.05 -5.02 5.91
CA GLU A 102 25.43 -4.61 5.64
C GLU A 102 25.83 -5.06 4.23
N VAL A 103 25.87 -4.11 3.31
CA VAL A 103 26.42 -4.33 1.97
C VAL A 103 27.92 -4.09 2.07
N GLU A 104 28.73 -5.16 1.97
CA GLU A 104 30.18 -5.01 1.88
C GLU A 104 30.55 -4.18 0.64
N GLU A 105 30.96 -2.92 0.87
CA GLU A 105 31.44 -2.00 -0.16
C GLU A 105 32.82 -2.46 -0.65
N PRO A 106 32.98 -2.82 -1.94
CA PRO A 106 34.26 -3.32 -2.45
C PRO A 106 35.32 -2.20 -2.53
N ALA A 107 36.53 -2.47 -2.03
CA ALA A 107 37.62 -1.48 -1.97
C ALA A 107 38.17 -0.98 -3.33
N ASN A 108 37.79 -1.61 -4.46
CA ASN A 108 38.26 -1.26 -5.81
C ASN A 108 37.16 -0.52 -6.59
N PRO A 109 37.45 0.63 -7.23
CA PRO A 109 36.48 1.41 -8.02
C PRO A 109 35.80 0.63 -9.15
N ILE A 110 36.48 -0.33 -9.77
CA ILE A 110 35.92 -1.19 -10.82
C ILE A 110 34.86 -2.13 -10.23
N ALA A 111 35.15 -2.75 -9.08
CA ALA A 111 34.22 -3.65 -8.40
C ALA A 111 33.02 -2.89 -7.82
N HIS A 112 33.23 -1.66 -7.37
CA HIS A 112 32.15 -0.73 -7.00
C HIS A 112 31.26 -0.44 -8.21
N GLY A 113 31.84 -0.16 -9.39
CA GLY A 113 31.08 0.02 -10.63
C GLY A 113 30.19 -1.19 -10.97
N PHE A 114 30.70 -2.42 -10.88
CA PHE A 114 29.89 -3.61 -11.10
C PHE A 114 28.81 -3.82 -10.04
N THR A 115 29.09 -3.49 -8.77
CA THR A 115 28.11 -3.57 -7.69
C THR A 115 26.99 -2.56 -7.89
N TRP A 116 27.33 -1.32 -8.23
CA TRP A 116 26.37 -0.29 -8.62
C TRP A 116 25.49 -0.77 -9.78
N VAL A 117 26.07 -1.28 -10.88
CA VAL A 117 25.29 -1.85 -12.00
C VAL A 117 24.35 -2.97 -11.52
N GLY A 118 24.82 -3.85 -10.63
CA GLY A 118 24.03 -4.92 -10.05
C GLY A 118 22.83 -4.41 -9.24
N GLN A 119 23.03 -3.43 -8.35
CA GLN A 119 21.97 -2.79 -7.58
C GLN A 119 20.97 -2.11 -8.50
N GLN A 120 21.49 -1.43 -9.51
CA GLN A 120 20.72 -0.74 -10.53
C GLN A 120 19.80 -1.68 -11.34
N ILE A 121 20.08 -2.97 -11.44
CA ILE A 121 19.21 -3.94 -12.13
C ILE A 121 18.47 -4.87 -11.17
N GLY A 122 18.47 -4.59 -9.87
CA GLY A 122 17.86 -5.47 -8.85
C GLY A 122 18.57 -6.82 -8.70
N ALA A 123 19.86 -6.91 -9.05
CA ALA A 123 20.68 -8.10 -8.85
C ALA A 123 21.43 -8.09 -7.50
N LYS A 124 21.53 -6.93 -6.84
CA LYS A 124 22.14 -6.77 -5.51
C LYS A 124 21.28 -5.85 -4.63
N PRO A 125 21.31 -6.02 -3.29
CA PRO A 125 20.62 -5.12 -2.36
C PRO A 125 21.32 -3.76 -2.22
N THR A 126 20.53 -2.75 -1.84
CA THR A 126 20.94 -1.35 -1.59
C THR A 126 21.28 -1.07 -0.11
N GLY A 127 20.86 -1.96 0.81
CA GLY A 127 21.24 -1.95 2.22
C GLY A 127 20.26 -1.27 3.17
N LYS A 128 19.47 -0.30 2.70
CA LYS A 128 18.57 0.52 3.55
C LYS A 128 17.09 0.47 3.18
N ASP A 129 16.75 -0.34 2.18
CA ASP A 129 15.39 -0.45 1.66
C ASP A 129 14.71 -1.70 2.22
N TYR A 130 13.48 -1.52 2.68
CA TYR A 130 12.64 -2.55 3.27
C TYR A 130 11.43 -2.79 2.37
N ILE A 131 10.90 -4.01 2.40
CA ILE A 131 9.60 -4.35 1.80
C ILE A 131 8.67 -4.90 2.88
N LYS A 132 7.47 -4.34 2.97
CA LYS A 132 6.44 -4.69 3.95
C LYS A 132 5.05 -4.42 3.37
N ARG A 133 4.02 -4.93 4.05
CA ARG A 133 2.62 -4.63 3.75
C ARG A 133 2.13 -3.47 4.62
N VAL A 134 1.36 -2.57 4.02
CA VAL A 134 0.64 -1.50 4.71
C VAL A 134 -0.53 -2.11 5.46
N ILE A 135 -0.54 -2.00 6.78
CA ILE A 135 -1.63 -2.49 7.63
C ILE A 135 -2.52 -1.31 8.07
N GLY A 136 -1.90 -0.20 8.44
CA GLY A 136 -2.59 1.03 8.82
C GLY A 136 -2.07 2.24 8.04
N VAL A 137 -2.99 3.13 7.68
CA VAL A 137 -2.74 4.44 7.04
C VAL A 137 -3.05 5.56 8.03
N PRO A 138 -2.74 6.85 7.73
CA PRO A 138 -3.01 7.95 8.66
C PRO A 138 -4.41 7.95 9.26
N GLY A 139 -4.49 8.12 10.58
CA GLY A 139 -5.74 8.14 11.34
C GLY A 139 -6.28 6.77 11.75
N ASP A 140 -5.70 5.67 11.25
CA ASP A 140 -6.07 4.34 11.73
C ASP A 140 -5.61 4.10 13.17
N THR A 141 -6.41 3.37 13.92
CA THR A 141 -5.95 2.73 15.16
C THR A 141 -5.62 1.27 14.88
N VAL A 142 -4.37 0.88 15.10
CA VAL A 142 -3.90 -0.50 14.95
C VAL A 142 -3.57 -1.10 16.31
N GLU A 143 -4.00 -2.33 16.52
CA GLU A 143 -3.70 -3.06 17.75
C GLU A 143 -3.67 -4.56 17.54
N CYS A 144 -3.04 -5.26 18.48
CA CYS A 144 -3.14 -6.70 18.54
C CYS A 144 -3.31 -7.15 20.01
N CYS A 145 -4.21 -8.09 20.31
CA CYS A 145 -5.00 -8.90 19.38
C CYS A 145 -6.40 -9.22 19.92
N ASP A 146 -7.30 -9.67 19.03
CA ASP A 146 -8.60 -10.19 19.44
C ASP A 146 -8.47 -11.60 20.07
N SER A 147 -9.60 -12.21 20.46
CA SER A 147 -9.61 -13.56 21.05
C SER A 147 -9.10 -14.67 20.12
N GLU A 148 -9.01 -14.41 18.81
CA GLU A 148 -8.50 -15.33 17.80
C GLU A 148 -7.05 -14.96 17.38
N ASN A 149 -6.41 -14.06 18.12
CA ASN A 149 -5.08 -13.54 17.86
C ASN A 149 -4.95 -12.78 16.53
N ARG A 150 -6.02 -12.15 16.03
CA ARG A 150 -6.00 -11.31 14.82
C ARG A 150 -5.60 -9.88 15.16
N VAL A 151 -4.94 -9.21 14.21
CA VAL A 151 -4.70 -7.76 14.27
C VAL A 151 -6.01 -7.04 14.03
N LEU A 152 -6.27 -5.97 14.78
CA LEU A 152 -7.41 -5.10 14.60
C LEU A 152 -6.95 -3.79 13.95
N VAL A 153 -7.79 -3.27 13.06
CA VAL A 153 -7.67 -1.92 12.50
C VAL A 153 -9.01 -1.24 12.72
N ASN A 154 -9.03 -0.15 13.47
CA ASN A 154 -10.24 0.58 13.87
C ASN A 154 -11.27 -0.33 14.55
N ASP A 155 -10.83 -1.09 15.56
CA ASP A 155 -11.63 -2.09 16.31
C ASP A 155 -12.17 -3.28 15.48
N GLU A 156 -11.86 -3.35 14.19
CA GLU A 156 -12.30 -4.42 13.29
C GLU A 156 -11.17 -5.42 13.03
N PRO A 157 -11.39 -6.73 13.23
CA PRO A 157 -10.36 -7.74 13.00
C PRO A 157 -10.07 -7.91 11.51
N LEU A 158 -8.78 -8.06 11.18
CA LEU A 158 -8.32 -8.42 9.84
C LEU A 158 -8.38 -9.93 9.62
N ASP A 159 -8.92 -10.37 8.47
CA ASP A 159 -8.85 -11.76 8.02
C ASP A 159 -7.66 -11.92 7.04
N GLU A 160 -6.53 -12.34 7.58
CA GLU A 160 -5.24 -12.22 6.90
C GLU A 160 -4.85 -13.54 6.22
N THR A 161 -5.52 -13.86 5.11
CA THR A 161 -5.26 -15.09 4.34
C THR A 161 -3.90 -15.13 3.66
N TYR A 162 -3.19 -14.00 3.64
CA TYR A 162 -1.88 -13.82 3.00
C TYR A 162 -0.70 -14.10 3.93
N LEU A 163 -0.96 -14.46 5.19
CA LEU A 163 0.09 -14.72 6.16
C LEU A 163 0.83 -16.03 5.90
N TYR A 164 2.14 -16.03 6.20
CA TYR A 164 2.90 -17.27 6.25
C TYR A 164 2.22 -18.26 7.22
N PRO A 165 2.07 -19.55 6.85
CA PRO A 165 1.35 -20.54 7.65
C PRO A 165 1.78 -20.57 9.12
N GLY A 166 0.82 -20.35 10.02
CA GLY A 166 1.04 -20.33 11.48
C GLY A 166 1.34 -18.94 12.07
N SER A 167 1.62 -17.92 11.24
CA SER A 167 1.98 -16.57 11.70
C SER A 167 0.93 -15.89 12.58
N GLN A 168 -0.36 -16.15 12.36
CA GLN A 168 -1.41 -15.58 13.22
C GLN A 168 -1.24 -16.00 14.68
N SER A 169 -0.75 -17.22 14.95
CA SER A 169 -0.50 -17.69 16.32
C SER A 169 0.76 -17.11 16.98
N THR A 170 1.59 -16.39 16.21
CA THR A 170 2.86 -15.82 16.69
C THR A 170 2.78 -14.32 16.94
N HIS A 171 1.59 -13.71 16.88
CA HIS A 171 1.46 -12.29 17.21
C HIS A 171 1.82 -12.03 18.67
N THR A 172 2.50 -10.91 18.87
CA THR A 172 2.78 -10.33 20.18
C THR A 172 1.82 -9.17 20.37
N GLU A 173 1.34 -8.96 21.59
CA GLU A 173 0.50 -7.81 21.94
C GLU A 173 1.22 -6.49 21.63
N PHE A 174 0.48 -5.56 21.02
CA PHE A 174 0.92 -4.18 20.81
C PHE A 174 -0.29 -3.26 20.73
N GLY A 175 -0.06 -1.97 21.00
CA GLY A 175 -1.06 -0.93 20.90
C GLY A 175 -2.11 -0.93 22.02
N PRO A 176 -3.20 -0.16 21.84
CA PRO A 176 -3.57 0.55 20.61
C PRO A 176 -2.63 1.68 20.21
N ILE A 177 -2.39 1.82 18.90
CA ILE A 177 -1.56 2.88 18.31
C ILE A 177 -2.37 3.58 17.24
N GLU A 178 -2.54 4.89 17.38
CA GLU A 178 -3.06 5.74 16.31
C GLU A 178 -1.92 6.07 15.33
N VAL A 179 -2.10 5.75 14.06
CA VAL A 179 -1.13 6.00 13.00
C VAL A 179 -1.10 7.50 12.70
N PRO A 180 0.03 8.20 12.92
CA PRO A 180 0.10 9.64 12.73
C PRO A 180 -0.11 10.07 11.27
N GLU A 181 -0.53 11.32 11.09
CA GLU A 181 -0.60 11.98 9.78
C GLU A 181 0.72 11.85 8.98
N GLY A 182 0.61 11.49 7.70
CA GLY A 182 1.76 11.28 6.80
C GLY A 182 2.64 10.09 7.16
N ARG A 183 2.13 9.13 7.93
CA ARG A 183 2.85 7.91 8.34
C ARG A 183 2.02 6.65 8.13
N LEU A 184 2.71 5.52 8.07
CA LEU A 184 2.16 4.20 7.79
C LEU A 184 2.55 3.21 8.88
N TRP A 185 1.64 2.29 9.22
CA TRP A 185 1.94 1.11 10.01
C TRP A 185 2.20 -0.08 9.09
N LEU A 186 3.43 -0.62 9.11
CA LEU A 186 3.92 -1.59 8.15
C LEU A 186 4.27 -2.90 8.85
N MET A 187 3.80 -4.02 8.31
CA MET A 187 4.06 -5.36 8.87
C MET A 187 4.51 -6.35 7.80
N GLY A 188 5.31 -7.34 8.20
CA GLY A 188 5.67 -8.45 7.33
C GLY A 188 4.61 -9.55 7.31
N ASP A 189 4.47 -10.23 6.18
CA ASP A 189 3.53 -11.35 6.03
C ASP A 189 3.99 -12.60 6.83
N HIS A 190 5.30 -12.75 7.06
CA HIS A 190 5.85 -13.75 7.99
C HIS A 190 6.07 -13.10 9.36
N ARG A 191 5.02 -13.11 10.18
CA ARG A 191 4.89 -12.29 11.40
C ARG A 191 5.99 -12.56 12.42
N GLU A 192 6.38 -13.82 12.61
CA GLU A 192 7.46 -14.23 13.54
C GLU A 192 8.86 -13.78 13.08
N ARG A 193 9.05 -13.63 11.77
CA ARG A 193 10.36 -13.36 11.14
C ARG A 193 10.50 -11.93 10.63
N SER A 194 9.62 -11.04 11.06
CA SER A 194 9.57 -9.67 10.58
C SER A 194 9.91 -8.68 11.69
N TYR A 195 11.05 -8.02 11.54
CA TYR A 195 11.37 -6.77 12.26
C TYR A 195 10.66 -5.64 11.49
N ASP A 196 9.53 -5.20 12.02
CA ASP A 196 8.60 -4.25 11.40
C ASP A 196 8.03 -3.28 12.44
N SER A 197 6.97 -2.52 12.11
CA SER A 197 6.48 -1.44 12.97
C SER A 197 6.24 -1.87 14.42
N ARG A 198 5.85 -3.13 14.65
CA ARG A 198 5.61 -3.68 15.99
C ARG A 198 6.87 -3.70 16.86
N LEU A 199 8.04 -3.90 16.26
CA LEU A 199 9.33 -4.01 16.95
C LEU A 199 10.15 -2.72 16.90
N HIS A 200 9.72 -1.74 16.10
CA HIS A 200 10.33 -0.42 15.98
C HIS A 200 9.64 0.67 16.82
N GLN A 201 8.84 0.28 17.83
CA GLN A 201 8.05 1.25 18.62
C GLN A 201 8.92 2.24 19.43
N ASP A 202 10.16 1.89 19.73
CA ASP A 202 11.12 2.77 20.40
C ASP A 202 11.83 3.75 19.45
N ASP A 203 11.64 3.59 18.13
CA ASP A 203 12.29 4.40 17.09
C ASP A 203 11.48 5.68 16.77
N PRO A 204 12.07 6.66 16.05
CA PRO A 204 11.36 7.88 15.66
C PRO A 204 10.03 7.63 14.91
N GLY A 205 8.94 8.15 15.46
CA GLY A 205 7.60 7.93 14.92
C GLY A 205 6.89 6.71 15.50
N GLY A 206 7.41 6.09 16.56
CA GLY A 206 6.71 5.07 17.32
C GLY A 206 6.44 3.80 16.50
N GLY A 207 7.40 3.39 15.67
CA GLY A 207 7.29 2.24 14.78
C GLY A 207 6.62 2.52 13.43
N SER A 208 5.86 3.61 13.30
CA SER A 208 5.31 4.02 12.00
C SER A 208 6.40 4.60 11.08
N VAL A 209 6.15 4.60 9.77
CA VAL A 209 7.11 5.01 8.73
C VAL A 209 6.54 6.17 7.93
N SER A 210 7.36 7.18 7.59
CA SER A 210 6.89 8.31 6.77
C SER A 210 6.48 7.88 5.36
N GLU A 211 5.34 8.36 4.87
CA GLU A 211 4.89 8.15 3.49
C GLU A 211 5.91 8.68 2.47
N GLU A 212 6.62 9.77 2.80
CA GLU A 212 7.64 10.37 1.93
C GLU A 212 8.86 9.46 1.73
N SER A 213 9.06 8.47 2.59
CA SER A 213 10.15 7.48 2.48
C SER A 213 9.79 6.30 1.57
N VAL A 214 8.55 6.23 1.08
CA VAL A 214 8.08 5.15 0.22
C VAL A 214 8.63 5.34 -1.20
N GLU A 215 9.41 4.35 -1.65
CA GLU A 215 9.98 4.30 -2.99
C GLU A 215 8.95 3.88 -4.05
N GLY A 216 7.96 3.08 -3.65
CA GLY A 216 6.82 2.72 -4.50
C GLY A 216 6.14 1.40 -4.11
N ARG A 217 5.15 1.00 -4.90
CA ARG A 217 4.37 -0.23 -4.71
C ARG A 217 4.97 -1.41 -5.46
N ALA A 218 5.28 -2.49 -4.76
CA ALA A 218 5.56 -3.79 -5.38
C ALA A 218 4.31 -4.32 -6.08
N PHE A 219 4.40 -4.63 -7.38
CA PHE A 219 3.24 -5.06 -8.16
C PHE A 219 3.44 -6.36 -8.95
N VAL A 220 4.68 -6.80 -9.15
CA VAL A 220 4.95 -8.04 -9.87
C VAL A 220 6.29 -8.68 -9.47
N LEU A 221 6.26 -9.99 -9.23
CA LEU A 221 7.42 -10.87 -9.13
C LEU A 221 7.88 -11.27 -10.53
N ILE A 222 9.12 -10.92 -10.90
CA ILE A 222 9.68 -11.15 -12.23
C ILE A 222 10.77 -12.22 -12.27
N TRP A 223 11.28 -12.63 -11.10
CA TRP A 223 12.26 -13.70 -10.97
C TRP A 223 12.09 -14.43 -9.63
N PRO A 224 12.17 -15.77 -9.59
CA PRO A 224 12.48 -16.68 -10.70
C PRO A 224 11.34 -16.78 -11.73
N VAL A 225 11.66 -17.07 -12.99
CA VAL A 225 10.70 -16.97 -14.12
C VAL A 225 9.54 -17.96 -14.02
N ASP A 226 9.72 -19.06 -13.29
CA ASP A 226 8.70 -20.07 -12.99
C ASP A 226 7.69 -19.62 -11.91
N ARG A 227 7.98 -18.52 -11.20
CA ARG A 227 7.11 -17.90 -10.19
C ARG A 227 6.66 -16.49 -10.60
N PHE A 228 6.50 -16.24 -11.90
CA PHE A 228 5.96 -14.94 -12.32
C PHE A 228 4.56 -14.73 -11.72
N GLU A 229 4.39 -13.67 -10.93
CA GLU A 229 3.17 -13.42 -10.17
C GLU A 229 2.91 -11.92 -10.06
N THR A 230 1.64 -11.51 -10.19
CA THR A 230 1.22 -10.11 -9.97
C THR A 230 0.60 -9.97 -8.59
N PHE A 231 0.98 -8.94 -7.86
CA PHE A 231 0.44 -8.69 -6.53
C PHE A 231 -0.82 -7.84 -6.60
N SER A 232 -1.90 -8.34 -6.01
CA SER A 232 -3.13 -7.59 -5.74
C SER A 232 -3.26 -7.31 -4.25
N THR A 233 -4.04 -6.29 -3.92
CA THR A 233 -4.45 -6.03 -2.54
C THR A 233 -5.43 -7.12 -2.11
N PRO A 234 -5.24 -7.76 -0.94
CA PRO A 234 -6.18 -8.76 -0.43
C PRO A 234 -7.57 -8.17 -0.13
N ASP A 235 -8.63 -8.94 -0.40
CA ASP A 235 -10.03 -8.49 -0.25
C ASP A 235 -10.39 -8.07 1.19
N THR A 236 -9.70 -8.61 2.21
CA THR A 236 -9.92 -8.24 3.61
C THR A 236 -9.79 -6.73 3.87
N PHE A 237 -9.00 -6.01 3.07
CA PHE A 237 -8.81 -4.57 3.25
C PHE A 237 -9.98 -3.76 2.68
N SER A 238 -10.55 -4.16 1.55
CA SER A 238 -11.81 -3.57 1.06
C SER A 238 -12.98 -3.90 1.99
N GLU A 239 -13.04 -5.13 2.51
CA GLU A 239 -14.10 -5.51 3.47
C GLU A 239 -13.97 -4.75 4.80
N LEU A 240 -12.74 -4.48 5.25
CA LEU A 240 -12.48 -3.65 6.42
C LEU A 240 -13.03 -2.24 6.23
N GLU A 241 -12.81 -1.63 5.07
CA GLU A 241 -13.33 -0.29 4.75
C GLU A 241 -14.86 -0.28 4.80
N GLU A 242 -15.51 -1.24 4.16
CA GLU A 242 -16.97 -1.37 4.18
C GLU A 242 -17.53 -1.56 5.61
N ARG A 243 -16.85 -2.36 6.45
CA ARG A 243 -17.23 -2.56 7.87
C ARG A 243 -17.05 -1.29 8.69
N THR A 244 -15.93 -0.59 8.51
CA THR A 244 -15.62 0.66 9.21
C THR A 244 -16.62 1.77 8.85
N GLU A 245 -16.95 1.93 7.56
CA GLU A 245 -17.95 2.89 7.10
C GLU A 245 -19.35 2.57 7.62
N SER A 246 -19.71 1.28 7.64
CA SER A 246 -20.99 0.80 8.18
C SER A 246 -21.10 1.06 9.69
N ALA A 247 -20.04 0.80 10.45
CA ALA A 247 -19.97 1.05 11.88
C ALA A 247 -20.09 2.55 12.21
N SER A 248 -19.36 3.40 11.48
CA SER A 248 -19.44 4.85 11.60
C SER A 248 -20.84 5.39 11.29
N THR A 249 -21.47 4.91 10.21
CA THR A 249 -22.84 5.29 9.84
C THR A 249 -23.86 4.87 10.90
N ALA A 250 -23.74 3.65 11.44
CA ALA A 250 -24.61 3.16 12.51
C ALA A 250 -24.45 4.01 13.78
N ALA A 251 -23.22 4.34 14.17
CA ALA A 251 -22.93 5.20 15.32
C ALA A 251 -23.54 6.60 15.16
N ALA A 252 -23.46 7.19 13.97
CA ALA A 252 -24.07 8.49 13.66
C ALA A 252 -25.61 8.46 13.68
N ALA A 253 -26.24 7.32 13.40
CA ALA A 253 -27.70 7.16 13.38
C ALA A 253 -28.33 6.98 14.79
N LEU A 254 -27.56 6.55 15.79
CA LEU A 254 -28.03 6.34 17.18
C LEU A 254 -28.69 7.59 17.81
N PRO A 255 -28.10 8.80 17.76
CA PRO A 255 -28.73 10.00 18.32
C PRO A 255 -30.04 10.39 17.59
N LEU A 256 -30.19 10.07 16.30
CA LEU A 256 -31.42 10.32 15.55
C LEU A 256 -32.55 9.36 15.96
N ALA A 257 -32.24 8.09 16.23
CA ALA A 257 -33.21 7.11 16.72
C ALA A 257 -33.68 7.44 18.16
N LEU A 258 -32.76 7.82 19.05
CA LEU A 258 -33.10 8.24 20.42
C LEU A 258 -33.95 9.51 20.46
N GLY A 259 -33.71 10.47 19.55
CA GLY A 259 -34.51 11.69 19.43
C GLY A 259 -35.96 11.46 19.00
N THR A 260 -36.23 10.43 18.19
CA THR A 260 -37.61 10.10 17.74
C THR A 260 -38.42 9.34 18.78
N VAL A 261 -37.79 8.51 19.62
CA VAL A 261 -38.46 7.79 20.73
C VAL A 261 -38.91 8.75 21.83
N ALA A 262 -38.16 9.83 22.09
CA ALA A 262 -38.53 10.85 23.08
C ALA A 262 -39.70 11.75 22.62
N ALA A 263 -40.09 11.72 21.34
CA ALA A 263 -41.11 12.61 20.76
C ALA A 263 -42.51 11.99 20.64
N VAL A 264 -42.78 10.80 21.23
CA VAL A 264 -44.15 10.27 21.29
C VAL A 264 -44.95 11.04 22.34
N PRO A 265 -46.00 11.81 21.97
CA PRO A 265 -46.76 12.56 22.95
C PRO A 265 -47.61 11.60 23.79
N VAL A 266 -47.34 11.55 25.10
CA VAL A 266 -48.24 10.97 26.11
C VAL A 266 -49.47 11.86 26.19
N HIS A 267 -50.39 11.72 25.24
CA HIS A 267 -51.63 12.50 25.22
C HIS A 267 -52.86 11.60 25.10
N ARG A 268 -53.00 10.58 25.98
CA ARG A 268 -54.29 9.91 26.14
C ARG A 268 -54.53 9.11 27.43
N THR A 269 -54.27 9.69 28.59
CA THR A 269 -54.89 9.22 29.85
C THR A 269 -55.10 10.39 30.81
N GLY A 270 -56.26 11.05 30.71
CA GLY A 270 -56.56 12.18 31.57
C GLY A 270 -57.95 12.77 31.35
N ARG A 271 -59.00 11.95 31.48
CA ARG A 271 -60.37 12.43 31.73
C ARG A 271 -61.24 11.25 32.15
N GLY A 272 -61.36 11.02 33.46
CA GLY A 272 -62.33 10.04 33.97
C GLY A 272 -62.26 9.62 35.43
N LEU A 273 -61.21 9.95 36.20
CA LEU A 273 -61.07 9.44 37.58
C LEU A 273 -60.96 10.57 38.62
N GLY A 274 -62.00 11.39 38.71
CA GLY A 274 -62.02 12.50 39.67
C GLY A 274 -63.42 13.02 39.91
N LYS A 275 -64.33 12.16 40.39
CA LYS A 275 -65.63 12.51 41.02
C LYS A 275 -66.40 11.23 41.37
N ARG A 276 -66.02 10.55 42.45
CA ARG A 276 -66.87 9.64 43.26
C ARG A 276 -65.97 8.93 44.27
N LEU A 277 -65.97 9.42 45.51
CA LEU A 277 -65.75 8.70 46.80
C LEU A 277 -65.32 9.66 47.93
N LEU A 278 -65.95 10.83 48.01
CA LEU A 278 -66.03 11.62 49.24
C LEU A 278 -67.50 11.81 49.60
N SER A 279 -68.17 10.73 49.98
CA SER A 279 -69.47 10.79 50.67
C SER A 279 -69.93 9.41 51.14
N ARG A 280 -69.25 8.82 52.13
CA ARG A 280 -69.94 7.93 53.09
C ARG A 280 -69.43 8.17 54.50
N PHE A 281 -70.21 8.97 55.24
CA PHE A 281 -70.64 8.77 56.63
C PHE A 281 -69.58 8.16 57.57
N ARG A 282 -68.96 8.92 58.48
CA ARG A 282 -69.56 9.51 59.70
C ARG A 282 -70.76 8.72 60.22
N SER A 283 -70.50 7.67 60.99
CA SER A 283 -71.27 7.35 62.21
C SER A 283 -70.53 6.34 63.08
N GLN A 284 -70.80 6.43 64.38
CA GLN A 284 -70.41 5.53 65.49
C GLN A 284 -69.04 5.76 66.15
N ARG A 285 -69.02 6.77 67.04
CA ARG A 285 -68.59 6.52 68.43
C ARG A 285 -69.68 5.68 69.12
N VAL A 286 -69.29 4.69 69.94
CA VAL A 286 -69.70 4.51 71.35
C VAL A 286 -69.25 3.12 71.87
N ALA A 287 -68.54 3.17 73.01
CA ALA A 287 -68.44 2.24 74.16
C ALA A 287 -67.73 0.86 74.10
N GLY A 288 -66.94 0.62 75.17
CA GLY A 288 -66.60 -0.69 75.76
C GLY A 288 -65.09 -0.93 75.89
N SER A 289 -64.39 -0.52 76.96
CA SER A 289 -64.21 -1.22 78.25
C SER A 289 -63.60 -2.64 78.15
N GLY A 290 -62.39 -2.83 78.69
CA GLY A 290 -61.98 -4.14 79.21
C GLY A 290 -60.48 -4.47 79.21
N ARG A 291 -59.86 -4.20 80.37
CA ARG A 291 -58.59 -4.72 80.96
C ARG A 291 -57.31 -3.93 80.72
#